data_AF-A0A2X3VSG4-F1
#
_entry.id   AF-A0A2X3VSG4-F1
#
_cell.length_a   1.000
_cell.length_b   1.000
_cell.length_c   1.000
_cell.angle_alpha   90.00
_cell.angle_beta   90.00
_cell.angle_gamma   90.00
#
_symmetry.space_group_name_H-M   'P 1'
#
loop_
_entity.id
_entity.type
_entity.pdbx_description
1 polymer ?
#
loop_
_entity_poly.entity_id
_entity_poly.type
_entity_poly.pdbx_seq_one_letter_code
_entity_poly.pdbx_strand_id
1 'polypeptide(L)'
;MKEKKPLVKLALIVLLAMGLSACSNQSSQTSTTKTSSQTSQTSSETSSSSAAKTSSASEVTSAQQQESLPQIETGAILKADYSSMAGTWTNAEGDSLTFNAQGLSTAGLTASFLDIDQTGVLLLNVDKEGKANMTLYIIPANKALDSSYFTNGASDSSDIRKDRIIASDTIHDSHLTDKVYYRRSAQ
;
A
#
# COMPACT_ATOMS: atom_id res chain seq x y z
N MET A 1 -3.27 -53.95 2.99
CA MET A 1 -2.67 -53.92 1.63
C MET A 1 -1.97 -52.57 1.48
N LYS A 2 -0.73 -52.43 1.96
CA LYS A 2 0.52 -52.34 1.17
C LYS A 2 0.48 -51.33 0.00
N GLU A 3 0.77 -50.08 0.37
CA GLU A 3 1.47 -48.99 -0.36
C GLU A 3 2.23 -49.39 -1.62
N LYS A 4 2.08 -48.59 -2.69
CA LYS A 4 3.18 -48.15 -3.59
C LYS A 4 2.84 -46.80 -4.23
N LYS A 5 3.45 -45.71 -3.77
CA LYS A 5 3.58 -44.45 -4.53
C LYS A 5 4.84 -44.50 -5.40
N PRO A 6 4.77 -44.25 -6.72
CA PRO A 6 5.97 -44.12 -7.54
C PRO A 6 6.60 -42.73 -7.39
N LEU A 7 7.87 -42.78 -6.99
CA LEU A 7 8.81 -41.69 -6.79
C LEU A 7 9.39 -41.28 -8.16
N VAL A 8 9.00 -40.13 -8.72
CA VAL A 8 9.65 -39.59 -9.93
C VAL A 8 10.73 -38.60 -9.49
N LYS A 9 11.98 -38.96 -9.75
CA LYS A 9 13.17 -38.15 -9.46
C LYS A 9 13.62 -37.38 -10.71
N LEU A 10 13.84 -36.08 -10.49
CA LEU A 10 15.03 -35.32 -10.90
C LEU A 10 15.36 -35.14 -12.39
N ALA A 11 15.30 -33.89 -12.87
CA ALA A 11 16.36 -33.29 -13.68
C ALA A 11 16.33 -31.76 -13.54
N LEU A 12 17.34 -31.22 -12.84
CA LEU A 12 17.61 -29.80 -12.65
C LEU A 12 18.54 -29.36 -13.79
N ILE A 13 18.12 -28.45 -14.67
CA ILE A 13 19.00 -27.87 -15.71
C ILE A 13 19.25 -26.41 -15.32
N VAL A 14 20.43 -26.16 -14.76
CA VAL A 14 20.99 -24.83 -14.56
C VAL A 14 21.77 -24.47 -15.83
N LEU A 15 21.37 -23.38 -16.50
CA LEU A 15 22.11 -22.79 -17.61
C LEU A 15 22.54 -21.37 -17.22
N LEU A 16 23.85 -21.22 -17.10
CA LEU A 16 24.61 -20.05 -16.70
C LEU A 16 25.36 -19.53 -17.93
N ALA A 17 25.20 -18.24 -18.29
CA ALA A 17 26.19 -17.38 -18.98
C ALA A 17 25.52 -16.04 -19.37
N MET A 18 25.88 -14.92 -18.74
CA MET A 18 26.94 -13.95 -19.12
C MET A 18 26.50 -12.93 -20.19
N GLY A 19 26.55 -11.65 -19.80
CA GLY A 19 26.47 -10.50 -20.70
C GLY A 19 26.49 -9.17 -19.94
N LEU A 20 27.63 -8.79 -19.33
CA LEU A 20 27.88 -7.40 -18.95
C LEU A 20 28.23 -6.62 -20.22
N SER A 21 27.44 -5.60 -20.55
CA SER A 21 27.87 -4.53 -21.48
C SER A 21 28.11 -3.26 -20.68
N ALA A 22 29.38 -2.87 -20.63
CA ALA A 22 29.89 -1.61 -20.12
C ALA A 22 29.93 -0.55 -21.24
N CYS A 23 30.18 0.70 -20.81
CA CYS A 23 30.46 1.93 -21.57
C CYS A 23 29.19 2.71 -22.00
N SER A 24 29.06 4.01 -21.77
CA SER A 24 30.07 5.04 -21.52
C SER A 24 29.46 6.27 -20.82
N ASN A 25 30.21 6.87 -19.89
CA ASN A 25 30.02 8.25 -19.45
C ASN A 25 30.58 9.17 -20.55
N GLN A 26 29.75 10.06 -21.08
CA GLN A 26 30.24 11.26 -21.75
C GLN A 26 29.74 12.49 -21.02
N SER A 27 30.58 12.97 -20.11
CA SER A 27 30.57 14.36 -19.68
C SER A 27 30.96 15.21 -20.89
N SER A 28 30.15 16.22 -21.22
CA SER A 28 30.59 17.36 -21.99
C SER A 28 30.04 18.62 -21.35
N GLN A 29 31.01 19.33 -20.82
CA GLN A 29 31.02 20.65 -20.24
C GLN A 29 30.45 21.74 -21.17
N THR A 30 29.67 22.64 -20.55
CA THR A 30 29.88 24.11 -20.53
C THR A 30 29.65 24.83 -21.89
N SER A 31 28.88 25.92 -21.97
CA SER A 31 29.25 27.21 -21.38
C SER A 31 28.15 28.29 -21.56
N THR A 32 28.00 29.11 -20.52
CA THR A 32 27.85 30.60 -20.56
C THR A 32 26.54 31.22 -21.06
N THR A 33 25.95 32.28 -20.46
CA THR A 33 26.51 33.35 -19.61
C THR A 33 25.39 34.23 -18.99
N LYS A 34 25.64 34.71 -17.75
CA LYS A 34 25.37 36.04 -17.14
C LYS A 34 23.91 36.52 -16.97
N THR A 35 23.51 37.34 -15.99
CA THR A 35 23.97 37.85 -14.67
C THR A 35 22.98 38.97 -14.32
N SER A 36 22.59 39.10 -13.04
CA SER A 36 22.24 40.32 -12.27
C SER A 36 21.01 40.07 -11.39
N SER A 37 21.12 39.77 -10.09
CA SER A 37 21.49 40.62 -8.93
C SER A 37 20.37 41.59 -8.49
N GLN A 38 19.74 41.31 -7.34
CA GLN A 38 19.60 42.17 -6.12
C GLN A 38 18.42 41.65 -5.25
N THR A 39 18.56 41.24 -3.96
CA THR A 39 18.66 42.03 -2.69
C THR A 39 17.56 43.11 -2.57
N SER A 40 16.74 43.27 -1.51
CA SER A 40 16.93 43.09 -0.06
C SER A 40 15.59 43.07 0.72
N GLN A 41 15.59 42.35 1.85
CA GLN A 41 15.17 42.70 3.23
C GLN A 41 14.02 43.70 3.52
N THR A 42 13.05 43.20 4.31
CA THR A 42 12.58 43.66 5.63
C THR A 42 12.52 45.17 5.92
N SER A 43 11.33 45.68 6.30
CA SER A 43 11.09 46.42 7.56
C SER A 43 9.60 46.69 7.79
N SER A 44 9.28 46.66 9.07
CA SER A 44 8.01 46.79 9.77
C SER A 44 7.59 48.24 10.03
N GLU A 45 6.42 48.37 10.67
CA GLU A 45 5.92 49.50 11.49
C GLU A 45 5.00 50.52 10.79
N THR A 46 3.97 51.14 11.38
CA THR A 46 3.10 50.98 12.57
C THR A 46 2.08 52.13 12.45
N SER A 47 0.79 51.93 12.78
CA SER A 47 -0.20 52.95 13.24
C SER A 47 -1.52 52.20 13.52
N SER A 48 -1.88 51.82 14.75
CA SER A 48 -2.30 52.57 15.95
C SER A 48 -3.84 52.69 16.12
N SER A 49 -4.32 52.04 17.19
CA SER A 49 -5.55 52.26 18.01
C SER A 49 -6.93 52.24 17.31
N SER A 50 -7.90 51.45 17.77
CA SER A 50 -8.63 51.69 19.03
C SER A 50 -9.45 50.48 19.49
N ALA A 51 -9.63 50.40 20.80
CA ALA A 51 -10.29 49.35 21.57
C ALA A 51 -11.81 49.21 21.32
N ALA A 52 -12.34 47.99 21.48
CA ALA A 52 -13.33 47.65 22.52
C ALA A 52 -13.68 46.16 22.49
N LYS A 53 -13.75 45.56 23.68
CA LYS A 53 -14.25 44.21 23.97
C LYS A 53 -15.62 43.96 23.36
N THR A 54 -15.84 42.77 22.80
CA THR A 54 -17.06 42.02 23.08
C THR A 54 -16.79 40.52 22.97
N SER A 55 -17.03 39.83 24.08
CA SER A 55 -17.06 38.38 24.26
C SER A 55 -18.32 37.77 23.67
N SER A 56 -18.18 36.69 22.89
CA SER A 56 -19.14 35.60 22.68
C SER A 56 -18.38 34.52 21.88
N ALA A 57 -17.98 33.40 22.47
CA ALA A 57 -18.78 32.20 22.70
C ALA A 57 -19.23 31.54 21.38
N SER A 58 -18.87 30.24 21.26
CA SER A 58 -19.13 29.32 20.15
C SER A 58 -18.16 29.53 18.97
N GLU A 59 -17.40 28.56 18.48
CA GLU A 59 -17.67 27.14 18.32
C GLU A 59 -16.30 26.48 18.08
N VAL A 60 -15.88 25.56 18.95
CA VAL A 60 -14.72 24.70 18.64
C VAL A 60 -15.21 23.67 17.65
N THR A 61 -15.28 24.04 16.38
CA THR A 61 -15.29 23.08 15.29
C THR A 61 -13.92 22.42 15.33
N SER A 62 -13.82 21.30 16.05
CA SER A 62 -12.76 20.33 15.87
C SER A 62 -12.83 19.84 14.43
N ALA A 63 -12.21 20.58 13.52
CA ALA A 63 -11.77 20.03 12.25
C ALA A 63 -10.77 18.92 12.64
N GLN A 64 -11.26 17.69 12.78
CA GLN A 64 -10.39 16.52 12.76
C GLN A 64 -9.63 16.64 11.45
N GLN A 65 -8.38 17.08 11.53
CA GLN A 65 -7.41 16.89 10.46
C GLN A 65 -7.36 15.39 10.24
N GLN A 66 -8.07 14.94 9.20
CA GLN A 66 -8.01 13.57 8.77
C GLN A 66 -6.58 13.38 8.29
N GLU A 67 -5.75 12.76 9.14
CA GLU A 67 -4.37 12.51 8.83
C GLU A 67 -4.32 11.71 7.52
N SER A 68 -3.71 12.31 6.50
CA SER A 68 -3.62 11.71 5.18
C SER A 68 -2.66 10.52 5.29
N LEU A 69 -3.21 9.32 5.23
CA LEU A 69 -2.41 8.11 5.27
C LEU A 69 -1.59 7.98 3.97
N PRO A 70 -0.33 7.50 4.03
CA PRO A 70 0.51 7.36 2.84
C PRO A 70 -0.07 6.32 1.89
N GLN A 71 -0.23 6.64 0.62
CA GLN A 71 -0.73 5.70 -0.38
C GLN A 71 0.17 4.46 -0.49
N ILE A 72 -0.40 3.30 -0.81
CA ILE A 72 0.37 2.07 -1.04
C ILE A 72 1.33 2.25 -2.22
N GLU A 73 2.61 2.00 -1.97
CA GLU A 73 3.70 2.05 -2.96
C GLU A 73 4.08 0.62 -3.38
N THR A 74 3.36 0.04 -4.35
CA THR A 74 3.52 -1.37 -4.72
C THR A 74 4.93 -1.73 -5.19
N GLY A 75 5.61 -0.82 -5.89
CA GLY A 75 7.00 -1.00 -6.31
C GLY A 75 8.00 -1.03 -5.14
N ALA A 76 7.70 -0.37 -4.02
CA ALA A 76 8.51 -0.45 -2.79
C ALA A 76 8.29 -1.80 -2.10
N ILE A 77 7.03 -2.24 -2.02
CA ILE A 77 6.65 -3.52 -1.39
C ILE A 77 7.29 -4.72 -2.09
N LEU A 78 7.37 -4.71 -3.43
CA LEU A 78 8.10 -5.74 -4.20
C LEU A 78 9.59 -5.82 -3.88
N LYS A 79 10.17 -4.75 -3.31
CA LYS A 79 11.56 -4.71 -2.83
C LYS A 79 11.65 -4.93 -1.31
N ALA A 80 10.60 -5.49 -0.71
CA ALA A 80 10.45 -5.72 0.72
C ALA A 80 10.43 -4.46 1.60
N ASP A 81 10.08 -3.30 1.03
CA ASP A 81 9.79 -2.08 1.80
C ASP A 81 8.28 -1.93 1.99
N TYR A 82 7.82 -2.27 3.20
CA TYR A 82 6.39 -2.25 3.56
C TYR A 82 5.99 -0.99 4.33
N SER A 83 6.83 0.05 4.37
CA SER A 83 6.56 1.27 5.12
C SER A 83 5.22 1.92 4.77
N SER A 84 4.85 1.92 3.48
CA SER A 84 3.56 2.44 2.99
C SER A 84 2.34 1.63 3.44
N MET A 85 2.53 0.40 3.91
CA MET A 85 1.46 -0.49 4.40
C MET A 85 1.35 -0.53 5.92
N ALA A 86 2.37 -0.06 6.63
CA ALA A 86 2.45 -0.18 8.07
C ALA A 86 1.19 0.40 8.76
N GLY A 87 0.70 -0.33 9.76
CA GLY A 87 -0.51 0.01 10.50
C GLY A 87 -1.47 -1.17 10.64
N THR A 88 -2.62 -0.87 11.23
CA THR A 88 -3.71 -1.83 11.42
C THR A 88 -4.79 -1.61 10.36
N TRP A 89 -5.21 -2.71 9.77
CA TRP A 89 -6.23 -2.79 8.74
C TRP A 89 -7.42 -3.55 9.31
N THR A 90 -8.60 -2.96 9.27
CA THR A 90 -9.81 -3.53 9.90
C THR A 90 -10.94 -3.63 8.89
N ASN A 91 -11.72 -4.71 8.96
CA ASN A 91 -12.96 -4.85 8.20
C ASN A 91 -14.18 -4.46 9.07
N ALA A 92 -15.39 -4.50 8.50
CA ALA A 92 -16.62 -4.11 9.23
C ALA A 92 -17.05 -5.16 10.26
N GLU A 93 -16.55 -6.39 10.14
CA GLU A 93 -16.83 -7.49 11.08
C GLU A 93 -15.95 -7.45 12.34
N GLY A 94 -14.95 -6.55 12.37
CA GLY A 94 -14.05 -6.37 13.49
C GLY A 94 -12.77 -7.20 13.41
N ASP A 95 -12.55 -7.95 12.32
CA ASP A 95 -11.28 -8.62 12.07
C ASP A 95 -10.19 -7.58 11.78
N SER A 96 -8.96 -7.94 12.11
CA SER A 96 -7.80 -7.05 11.95
C SER A 96 -6.60 -7.77 11.34
N LEU A 97 -5.93 -7.07 10.43
CA LEU A 97 -4.58 -7.38 9.97
C LEU A 97 -3.62 -6.28 10.42
N THR A 98 -2.40 -6.64 10.78
CA THR A 98 -1.36 -5.67 11.13
C THR A 98 -0.17 -5.85 10.21
N PHE A 99 0.32 -4.75 9.67
CA PHE A 99 1.57 -4.68 8.92
C PHE A 99 2.56 -3.78 9.66
N ASN A 100 3.83 -4.13 9.61
CA ASN A 100 4.94 -3.28 10.04
C ASN A 100 5.88 -3.02 8.85
N ALA A 101 7.00 -2.35 9.10
CA ALA A 101 7.98 -2.04 8.05
C ALA A 101 8.60 -3.28 7.38
N GLN A 102 8.49 -4.46 8.01
CA GLN A 102 8.98 -5.74 7.50
C GLN A 102 7.89 -6.58 6.82
N GLY A 103 6.63 -6.15 6.82
CA GLY A 103 5.52 -6.83 6.17
C GLY A 103 4.40 -7.24 7.12
N LEU A 104 3.70 -8.32 6.79
CA LEU A 104 2.59 -8.85 7.58
C LEU A 104 3.08 -9.30 8.96
N SER A 105 2.47 -8.77 10.01
CA SER A 105 2.85 -9.02 11.41
C SER A 105 1.68 -9.46 12.28
N THR A 106 0.56 -9.86 11.65
CA THR A 106 -0.58 -10.46 12.36
C THR A 106 -0.19 -11.81 12.94
N ALA A 107 -0.47 -12.04 14.22
CA ALA A 107 -0.17 -13.31 14.87
C ALA A 107 -0.90 -14.50 14.18
N GLY A 108 -0.20 -15.62 14.02
CA GLY A 108 -0.74 -16.82 13.36
C GLY A 108 -0.81 -16.75 11.83
N LEU A 109 -0.37 -15.65 11.22
CA LEU A 109 -0.26 -15.46 9.78
C LEU A 109 1.21 -15.27 9.37
N THR A 110 1.66 -16.01 8.36
CA THR A 110 3.02 -15.90 7.82
C THR A 110 2.96 -15.64 6.32
N ALA A 111 3.52 -14.52 5.87
CA ALA A 111 3.70 -14.25 4.45
C ALA A 111 4.68 -15.26 3.82
N SER A 112 4.29 -15.92 2.74
CA SER A 112 5.09 -16.98 2.10
C SER A 112 5.57 -16.62 0.69
N PHE A 113 4.75 -15.95 -0.10
CA PHE A 113 5.10 -15.52 -1.46
C PHE A 113 4.36 -14.23 -1.82
N LEU A 114 5.02 -13.35 -2.57
CA LEU A 114 4.46 -12.09 -3.06
C LEU A 114 4.61 -12.03 -4.57
N ASP A 115 3.51 -11.72 -5.24
CA ASP A 115 3.48 -11.43 -6.68
C ASP A 115 2.73 -10.11 -6.95
N ILE A 116 2.74 -9.67 -8.21
CA ILE A 116 1.95 -8.55 -8.69
C ILE A 116 1.30 -8.91 -10.02
N ASP A 117 0.03 -8.56 -10.20
CA ASP A 117 -0.63 -8.74 -11.49
C ASP A 117 -0.31 -7.60 -12.47
N GLN A 118 -0.82 -7.70 -13.71
CA GLN A 118 -0.65 -6.65 -14.71
C GLN A 118 -1.35 -5.32 -14.38
N THR A 119 -2.26 -5.30 -13.41
CA THR A 119 -3.03 -4.11 -13.01
C THR A 119 -2.41 -3.39 -11.82
N GLY A 120 -1.40 -3.99 -11.19
CA GLY A 120 -0.70 -3.48 -10.01
C GLY A 120 -1.32 -3.90 -8.68
N VAL A 121 -2.18 -4.93 -8.67
CA VAL A 121 -2.66 -5.59 -7.46
C VAL A 121 -1.57 -6.52 -6.97
N LEU A 122 -1.20 -6.41 -5.69
CA LEU A 122 -0.26 -7.33 -5.07
C LEU A 122 -1.00 -8.56 -4.55
N LEU A 123 -0.43 -9.74 -4.81
CA LEU A 123 -0.96 -11.04 -4.40
C LEU A 123 -0.03 -11.61 -3.33
N LEU A 124 -0.37 -11.38 -2.06
CA LEU A 124 0.41 -11.87 -0.94
C LEU A 124 -0.17 -13.21 -0.45
N ASN A 125 0.54 -14.31 -0.70
CA ASN A 125 0.19 -15.60 -0.13
C ASN A 125 0.56 -15.65 1.36
N VAL A 126 -0.37 -16.14 2.15
CA VAL A 126 -0.29 -16.21 3.61
C VAL A 126 -0.59 -17.62 4.08
N ASP A 127 0.37 -18.20 4.78
CA ASP A 127 0.20 -19.43 5.53
C ASP A 127 -0.55 -19.13 6.83
N LYS A 128 -1.58 -19.92 7.12
CA LYS A 128 -2.42 -19.80 8.32
C LYS A 128 -2.17 -21.00 9.22
N GLU A 129 -1.83 -20.76 10.49
CA GLU A 129 -1.56 -21.86 11.42
C GLU A 129 -2.76 -22.83 11.52
N GLY A 130 -2.54 -24.10 11.18
CA GLY A 130 -3.54 -25.16 11.25
C GLY A 130 -4.72 -25.01 10.27
N LYS A 131 -4.64 -24.12 9.26
CA LYS A 131 -5.71 -23.85 8.30
C LYS A 131 -5.19 -23.84 6.86
N ALA A 132 -6.10 -23.89 5.89
CA ALA A 132 -5.74 -23.69 4.48
C ALA A 132 -5.17 -22.28 4.26
N ASN A 133 -4.19 -22.15 3.37
CA ASN A 133 -3.58 -20.87 3.02
C ASN A 133 -4.61 -19.91 2.38
N MET A 134 -4.31 -18.61 2.40
CA MET A 134 -5.08 -17.59 1.67
C MET A 134 -4.16 -16.68 0.86
N THR A 135 -4.72 -16.00 -0.12
CA THR A 135 -4.09 -14.85 -0.77
C THR A 135 -4.76 -13.57 -0.27
N LEU A 136 -3.95 -12.60 0.17
CA LEU A 136 -4.38 -11.24 0.40
C LEU A 136 -4.17 -10.43 -0.89
N TYR A 137 -5.26 -9.98 -1.49
CA TYR A 137 -5.25 -9.04 -2.60
C TYR A 137 -5.12 -7.63 -2.05
N ILE A 138 -3.93 -7.04 -2.18
CA ILE A 138 -3.65 -5.68 -1.72
C ILE A 138 -3.82 -4.74 -2.92
N ILE A 139 -4.79 -3.84 -2.81
CA ILE A 139 -5.26 -3.01 -3.90
C ILE A 139 -5.09 -1.54 -3.53
N PRO A 140 -4.21 -0.80 -4.21
CA PRO A 140 -4.07 0.64 -3.99
C PRO A 140 -5.35 1.40 -4.30
N ALA A 141 -5.51 2.57 -3.68
CA ALA A 141 -6.59 3.49 -3.97
C ALA A 141 -6.69 3.82 -5.47
N ASN A 142 -7.92 4.04 -5.93
CA ASN A 142 -8.34 4.32 -7.30
C ASN A 142 -8.11 3.18 -8.30
N LYS A 143 -7.98 1.94 -7.82
CA LYS A 143 -7.97 0.72 -8.65
C LYS A 143 -9.09 -0.20 -8.19
N ALA A 144 -9.89 -0.72 -9.12
CA ALA A 144 -10.86 -1.79 -8.85
C ALA A 144 -10.25 -3.16 -9.19
N LEU A 145 -10.69 -4.22 -8.50
CA LEU A 145 -10.39 -5.57 -8.97
C LEU A 145 -11.12 -5.85 -10.28
N ASP A 146 -10.42 -6.50 -11.21
CA ASP A 146 -11.00 -6.90 -12.48
C ASP A 146 -12.11 -7.96 -12.28
N SER A 147 -13.09 -7.98 -13.19
CA SER A 147 -14.18 -8.95 -13.18
C SER A 147 -13.73 -10.41 -13.15
N SER A 148 -12.51 -10.72 -13.63
CA SER A 148 -11.90 -12.05 -13.59
C SER A 148 -11.62 -12.59 -12.19
N TYR A 149 -11.58 -11.74 -11.16
CA TYR A 149 -11.49 -12.16 -9.76
C TYR A 149 -12.83 -12.68 -9.21
N PHE A 150 -13.93 -12.39 -9.91
CA PHE A 150 -15.29 -12.66 -9.48
C PHE A 150 -15.95 -13.72 -10.34
N THR A 151 -16.99 -14.35 -9.80
CA THR A 151 -17.82 -15.33 -10.50
C THR A 151 -19.25 -14.81 -10.63
N ASN A 152 -20.05 -15.44 -11.50
CA ASN A 152 -21.48 -15.15 -11.65
C ASN A 152 -21.83 -13.68 -11.96
N GLY A 153 -20.95 -12.96 -12.65
CA GLY A 153 -21.17 -11.55 -13.02
C GLY A 153 -21.04 -10.56 -11.86
N ALA A 154 -20.54 -11.00 -10.69
CA ALA A 154 -20.18 -10.10 -9.61
C ALA A 154 -18.99 -9.20 -9.98
N SER A 155 -18.82 -8.12 -9.23
CA SER A 155 -17.76 -7.13 -9.42
C SER A 155 -17.32 -6.54 -8.08
N ASP A 156 -16.24 -5.77 -8.10
CA ASP A 156 -15.71 -5.09 -6.92
C ASP A 156 -16.69 -4.02 -6.41
N SER A 157 -17.39 -4.34 -5.32
CA SER A 157 -18.36 -3.45 -4.66
C SER A 157 -17.76 -2.57 -3.57
N SER A 158 -16.45 -2.67 -3.32
CA SER A 158 -15.80 -1.99 -2.19
C SER A 158 -15.41 -0.54 -2.51
N ASP A 159 -15.02 0.26 -1.51
CA ASP A 159 -14.73 1.69 -1.68
C ASP A 159 -13.39 1.90 -2.39
N ILE A 160 -13.42 1.96 -3.73
CA ILE A 160 -12.23 2.07 -4.59
C ILE A 160 -11.40 3.32 -4.30
N ARG A 161 -11.90 4.33 -3.58
CA ARG A 161 -11.16 5.55 -3.27
C ARG A 161 -10.11 5.34 -2.18
N LYS A 162 -10.11 4.17 -1.54
CA LYS A 162 -9.22 3.81 -0.43
C LYS A 162 -8.31 2.67 -0.85
N ASP A 163 -7.16 2.57 -0.18
CA ASP A 163 -6.38 1.34 -0.20
C ASP A 163 -7.19 0.24 0.50
N ARG A 164 -7.12 -0.97 -0.04
CA ARG A 164 -7.96 -2.11 0.38
C ARG A 164 -7.14 -3.38 0.46
N ILE A 165 -7.52 -4.25 1.37
CA ILE A 165 -7.10 -5.66 1.36
C ILE A 165 -8.35 -6.53 1.30
N ILE A 166 -8.39 -7.47 0.37
CA ILE A 166 -9.46 -8.46 0.24
C ILE A 166 -8.82 -9.84 0.32
N ALA A 167 -9.36 -10.72 1.16
CA ALA A 167 -8.86 -12.08 1.29
C ALA A 167 -9.55 -13.01 0.29
N SER A 168 -8.80 -13.95 -0.28
CA SER A 168 -9.31 -14.91 -1.27
C SER A 168 -10.42 -15.82 -0.75
N ASP A 169 -10.53 -16.01 0.57
CA ASP A 169 -11.60 -16.78 1.19
C ASP A 169 -12.91 -16.00 1.35
N THR A 170 -12.90 -14.68 1.15
CA THR A 170 -14.06 -13.79 1.31
C THR A 170 -14.42 -13.03 0.04
N ILE A 171 -13.61 -13.09 -1.01
CA ILE A 171 -13.82 -12.34 -2.25
C ILE A 171 -15.14 -12.67 -2.97
N HIS A 172 -15.70 -13.86 -2.75
CA HIS A 172 -16.99 -14.29 -3.32
C HIS A 172 -18.16 -14.21 -2.33
N ASP A 173 -17.96 -13.57 -1.17
CA ASP A 173 -19.02 -13.35 -0.19
C ASP A 173 -20.08 -12.37 -0.72
N SER A 174 -21.36 -12.63 -0.46
CA SER A 174 -22.45 -11.73 -0.87
C SER A 174 -22.40 -10.37 -0.16
N HIS A 175 -21.71 -10.29 0.97
CA HIS A 175 -21.45 -9.09 1.76
C HIS A 175 -19.97 -8.70 1.69
N LEU A 176 -19.35 -8.79 0.50
CA LEU A 176 -17.94 -8.45 0.29
C LEU A 176 -17.51 -7.13 0.95
N THR A 177 -18.35 -6.09 0.91
CA THR A 177 -18.05 -4.78 1.51
C THR A 177 -17.71 -4.86 2.99
N ASP A 178 -18.30 -5.80 3.70
CA ASP A 178 -18.13 -5.97 5.14
C ASP A 178 -16.84 -6.75 5.46
N LYS A 179 -16.35 -7.53 4.47
CA LYS A 179 -15.12 -8.33 4.54
C LYS A 179 -13.86 -7.55 4.15
N VAL A 180 -13.99 -6.43 3.44
CA VAL A 180 -12.85 -5.64 2.95
C VAL A 180 -12.17 -4.92 4.12
N TYR A 181 -10.85 -5.09 4.20
CA TYR A 181 -10.04 -4.39 5.19
C TYR A 181 -9.61 -3.03 4.67
N TYR A 182 -9.79 -2.00 5.51
CA TYR A 182 -9.28 -0.66 5.28
C TYR A 182 -8.32 -0.26 6.40
N ARG A 183 -7.30 0.53 6.07
CA ARG A 183 -6.35 1.02 7.07
C ARG A 183 -7.01 2.01 8.02
N ARG A 184 -6.78 1.83 9.32
CA ARG A 184 -7.21 2.78 10.36
C ARG A 184 -6.25 3.97 10.38
N SER A 185 -6.78 5.19 10.44
CA SER A 185 -5.96 6.36 10.77
C SER A 185 -5.33 6.19 12.16
N ALA A 186 -4.09 6.61 12.34
CA ALA A 186 -3.51 6.71 13.67
C ALA A 186 -4.41 7.62 14.53
N GLN A 187 -4.68 7.21 15.77
CA GLN A 187 -5.39 8.02 16.77
C GLN A 187 -4.40 8.72 17.69
#